data_AF-A0A9D6EX89-F1
#
_entry.id   AF-A0A9D6EX89-F1
#
_cell.length_a   1.000
_cell.length_b   1.000
_cell.length_c   1.000
_cell.angle_alpha   90.00
_cell.angle_beta   90.00
_cell.angle_gamma   90.00
#
_symmetry.space_group_name_H-M   'P 1'
#
loop_
_entity.id
_entity.type
_entity.pdbx_description
1 polymer ?
#
loop_
_entity_poly.entity_id
_entity_poly.type
_entity_poly.pdbx_seq_one_letter_code
_entity_poly.pdbx_strand_id
1 'polypeptide(L)'
;MRNFFVSILFFSLFTLLCAISLYGVIVAPIEKSYPVGSLRLGAFENGLSLFRINDRYFYTISPYNDYIINHQAVRSSIYTQEELKEKSIKTNLQKSHWENILGIIFQYFGLQYPSIAFSGKVTVGYQSTISGNSVRITRTIIDPLPLNASSSAMTVAYFSGDYIFDSYGNLYTYQTPEDLELFSKIYQVRLQPTINELRRPIDDSIVYIVNPETSAFIKIAATANQKIWINRDANLLEVEENAVLGSKDYVSHLDITVLEGMEKSVESL
;
A
#
# COMPACT_ATOMS: atom_id res chain seq x y z
N MET A 1 -2.29 -50.04 32.36
CA MET A 1 -1.37 -49.10 31.68
C MET A 1 -2.00 -48.41 30.46
N ARG A 2 -2.62 -49.12 29.50
CA ARG A 2 -3.24 -48.50 28.30
C ARG A 2 -4.20 -47.34 28.62
N ASN A 3 -5.10 -47.52 29.58
CA ASN A 3 -6.09 -46.50 29.94
C ASN A 3 -5.45 -45.24 30.57
N PHE A 4 -4.29 -45.38 31.23
CA PHE A 4 -3.57 -44.25 31.82
C PHE A 4 -2.93 -43.36 30.75
N PHE A 5 -2.29 -43.98 29.74
CA PHE A 5 -1.73 -43.25 28.60
C PHE A 5 -2.81 -42.55 27.77
N VAL A 6 -3.96 -43.19 27.56
CA VAL A 6 -5.09 -42.57 26.85
C VAL A 6 -5.60 -41.35 27.62
N SER A 7 -5.78 -41.45 28.94
CA SER A 7 -6.23 -40.31 29.75
C SER A 7 -5.23 -39.15 29.75
N ILE A 8 -3.92 -39.43 29.79
CA ILE A 8 -2.88 -38.39 29.71
C ILE A 8 -2.92 -37.69 28.35
N LEU A 9 -3.07 -38.45 27.25
CA LEU A 9 -3.17 -37.88 25.91
C LEU A 9 -4.38 -36.95 25.79
N PHE A 10 -5.56 -37.40 26.26
CA PHE A 10 -6.78 -36.59 26.24
C PHE A 10 -6.66 -35.34 27.11
N PHE A 11 -6.07 -35.46 28.30
CA PHE A 11 -5.86 -34.31 29.19
C PHE A 11 -4.89 -33.29 28.59
N SER A 12 -3.82 -33.76 27.94
CA SER A 12 -2.85 -32.90 27.26
C SER A 12 -3.48 -32.18 26.06
N LEU A 13 -4.31 -32.88 25.28
CA LEU A 13 -5.05 -32.28 24.18
C LEU A 13 -6.09 -31.26 24.68
N PHE A 14 -6.78 -31.57 25.77
CA PHE A 14 -7.76 -30.67 26.40
C PHE A 14 -7.11 -29.39 26.94
N THR A 15 -6.00 -29.51 27.66
CA THR A 15 -5.25 -28.35 28.17
C THR A 15 -4.68 -27.50 27.04
N LEU A 16 -4.19 -28.12 25.96
CA LEU A 16 -3.77 -27.41 24.75
C LEU A 16 -4.93 -26.61 24.11
N LEU A 17 -6.10 -27.23 23.96
CA LEU A 17 -7.29 -26.58 23.42
C LEU A 17 -7.78 -25.42 24.31
N CYS A 18 -7.76 -25.60 25.64
CA CYS A 18 -8.09 -24.53 26.59
C CYS A 18 -7.09 -23.37 26.51
N ALA A 19 -5.79 -23.64 26.39
CA ALA A 19 -4.76 -22.63 26.23
C ALA A 19 -4.93 -21.84 24.93
N ILE A 20 -5.22 -22.54 23.82
CA ILE A 20 -5.52 -21.91 22.51
C ILE A 20 -6.78 -21.03 22.62
N SER A 21 -7.83 -21.51 23.29
CA SER A 21 -9.08 -20.77 23.49
C SER A 21 -8.87 -19.50 24.34
N LEU A 22 -8.18 -19.63 25.48
CA LEU A 22 -7.83 -18.48 26.34
C LEU A 22 -6.97 -17.46 25.61
N TYR A 23 -5.98 -17.91 24.82
CA TYR A 23 -5.15 -17.03 24.01
C TYR A 23 -5.99 -16.29 22.94
N GLY A 24 -6.92 -16.98 22.28
CA GLY A 24 -7.81 -16.38 21.28
C GLY A 24 -8.81 -15.36 21.85
N VAL A 25 -9.23 -15.51 23.11
CA VAL A 25 -10.14 -14.57 23.79
C VAL A 25 -9.40 -13.32 24.28
N ILE A 26 -8.14 -13.47 24.74
CA ILE A 26 -7.36 -12.36 25.31
C ILE A 26 -6.77 -11.48 24.21
N VAL A 27 -6.44 -12.03 23.04
CA VAL A 27 -5.92 -11.26 21.91
C VAL A 27 -7.09 -10.75 21.07
N ALA A 28 -7.65 -9.59 21.45
CA ALA A 28 -8.58 -8.84 20.61
C ALA A 28 -8.01 -8.66 19.19
N PRO A 29 -8.83 -8.59 18.13
CA PRO A 29 -8.35 -8.35 16.78
C PRO A 29 -7.89 -6.89 16.68
N ILE A 30 -6.64 -6.64 17.07
CA ILE A 30 -5.93 -5.45 16.62
C ILE A 30 -5.94 -5.54 15.09
N GLU A 31 -6.44 -4.52 14.41
CA GLU A 31 -6.37 -4.41 12.95
C GLU A 31 -4.96 -4.79 12.50
N LYS A 32 -4.87 -5.95 11.85
CA LYS A 32 -3.61 -6.69 11.70
C LYS A 32 -2.69 -5.91 10.78
N SER A 33 -1.62 -5.37 11.36
CA SER A 33 -0.61 -4.59 10.63
C SER A 33 0.79 -5.16 10.86
N TYR A 34 1.68 -4.97 9.89
CA TYR A 34 3.04 -5.52 9.87
C TYR A 34 4.05 -4.37 9.82
N PRO A 35 5.17 -4.46 10.55
CA PRO A 35 6.19 -3.43 10.48
C PRO A 35 6.84 -3.39 9.09
N VAL A 36 7.08 -2.17 8.59
CA VAL A 36 7.86 -1.86 7.39
C VAL A 36 8.69 -0.63 7.73
N GLY A 37 9.95 -0.83 8.14
CA GLY A 37 10.78 0.25 8.70
C GLY A 37 10.13 0.92 9.91
N SER A 38 10.04 2.26 9.89
CA SER A 38 9.39 3.06 10.93
C SER A 38 7.85 3.08 10.83
N LEU A 39 7.28 2.54 9.75
CA LEU A 39 5.84 2.47 9.51
C LEU A 39 5.31 1.05 9.68
N ARG A 40 4.00 0.91 9.47
CA ARG A 40 3.29 -0.36 9.43
C ARG A 40 2.40 -0.42 8.20
N LEU A 41 2.27 -1.60 7.62
CA LEU A 41 1.33 -1.89 6.55
C LEU A 41 0.12 -2.64 7.10
N GLY A 42 -1.09 -2.17 6.81
CA GLY A 42 -2.35 -2.83 7.18
C GLY A 42 -3.36 -2.83 6.04
N ALA A 43 -4.34 -3.72 6.13
CA ALA A 43 -5.50 -3.75 5.23
C ALA A 43 -6.70 -3.07 5.90
N PHE A 44 -7.35 -2.17 5.18
CA PHE A 44 -8.47 -1.33 5.62
C PHE A 44 -9.58 -1.33 4.57
N GLU A 45 -10.80 -0.94 4.94
CA GLU A 45 -11.96 -1.02 4.04
C GLU A 45 -11.77 -0.31 2.70
N ASN A 46 -10.89 0.68 2.64
CA ASN A 46 -10.57 1.45 1.45
C ASN A 46 -9.29 1.00 0.73
N GLY A 47 -8.48 0.07 1.25
CA GLY A 47 -7.26 -0.37 0.59
C GLY A 47 -6.18 -0.94 1.51
N LEU A 48 -4.96 -1.00 0.99
CA LEU A 48 -3.77 -1.19 1.84
C LEU A 48 -3.24 0.18 2.23
N SER A 49 -2.82 0.37 3.48
CA SER A 49 -2.22 1.63 3.92
C SER A 49 -0.93 1.42 4.67
N LEU A 50 0.06 2.25 4.36
CA LEU A 50 1.23 2.48 5.22
C LEU A 50 0.88 3.58 6.23
N PHE A 51 1.10 3.32 7.51
CA PHE A 51 0.74 4.24 8.59
C PHE A 51 1.61 4.02 9.82
N ARG A 52 1.57 4.95 10.76
CA ARG A 52 2.18 4.80 12.09
C ARG A 52 1.08 4.69 13.14
N ILE A 53 1.27 3.80 14.13
CA ILE A 53 0.28 3.62 15.21
C ILE A 53 0.11 4.95 15.94
N ASN A 54 -1.15 5.36 16.14
CA ASN A 54 -1.57 6.62 16.77
C ASN A 54 -1.36 7.90 15.95
N ASP A 55 -0.89 7.80 14.71
CA ASP A 55 -0.83 8.95 13.80
C ASP A 55 -2.06 8.99 12.87
N ARG A 56 -2.33 10.17 12.32
CA ARG A 56 -3.42 10.42 11.35
C ARG A 56 -3.03 10.21 9.89
N TYR A 57 -1.79 9.80 9.64
CA TYR A 57 -1.20 9.73 8.30
C TYR A 57 -1.26 8.29 7.76
N PHE A 58 -2.13 8.11 6.77
CA PHE A 58 -2.35 6.84 6.06
C PHE A 58 -2.03 7.05 4.58
N TYR A 59 -0.91 6.52 4.13
CA TYR A 59 -0.56 6.49 2.71
C TYR A 59 -1.26 5.31 2.07
N THR A 60 -2.48 5.57 1.58
CA THR A 60 -3.41 4.54 1.12
C THR A 60 -3.20 4.21 -0.35
N ILE A 61 -3.19 2.93 -0.66
CA ILE A 61 -3.26 2.34 -2.00
C ILE A 61 -4.63 1.72 -2.14
N SER A 62 -5.43 2.28 -3.04
CA SER A 62 -6.88 2.04 -3.10
C SER A 62 -7.36 1.87 -4.53
N PRO A 63 -8.26 0.91 -4.78
CA PRO A 63 -8.83 0.76 -6.13
C PRO A 63 -9.83 1.87 -6.46
N TYR A 64 -10.18 2.71 -5.49
CA TYR A 64 -11.11 3.83 -5.69
C TYR A 64 -10.46 4.98 -6.45
N ASN A 65 -9.14 5.10 -6.38
CA ASN A 65 -8.35 6.12 -7.07
C ASN A 65 -7.59 5.56 -8.28
N ASP A 66 -7.49 4.23 -8.37
CA ASP A 66 -6.87 3.56 -9.49
C ASP A 66 -7.69 3.70 -10.79
N TYR A 67 -6.99 3.70 -11.91
CA TYR A 67 -7.59 3.86 -13.23
C TYR A 67 -6.90 3.01 -14.30
N ILE A 68 -7.58 2.89 -15.42
CA ILE A 68 -7.10 2.29 -16.66
C ILE A 68 -7.06 3.35 -17.76
N ILE A 69 -6.14 3.19 -18.72
CA ILE A 69 -6.04 4.05 -19.90
C ILE A 69 -6.28 3.20 -21.13
N ASN A 70 -7.27 3.53 -21.95
CA ASN A 70 -7.53 2.81 -23.20
C ASN A 70 -6.55 3.23 -24.32
N HIS A 71 -6.62 2.57 -25.47
CA HIS A 71 -5.76 2.86 -26.63
C HIS A 71 -5.98 4.25 -27.25
N GLN A 72 -7.09 4.91 -26.93
CA GLN A 72 -7.39 6.29 -27.32
C GLN A 72 -6.89 7.31 -26.28
N ALA A 73 -6.07 6.89 -25.31
CA ALA A 73 -5.55 7.70 -24.21
C ALA A 73 -6.64 8.27 -23.27
N VAL A 74 -7.83 7.66 -23.25
CA VAL A 74 -8.90 8.01 -22.32
C VAL A 74 -8.67 7.29 -20.99
N ARG A 75 -8.67 8.05 -19.90
CA ARG A 75 -8.59 7.54 -18.53
C ARG A 75 -9.99 7.23 -18.00
N SER A 76 -10.13 6.06 -17.39
CA SER A 76 -11.36 5.64 -16.71
C SER A 76 -10.99 5.05 -15.36
N SER A 77 -11.66 5.48 -14.29
CA SER A 77 -11.49 4.87 -12.98
C SER A 77 -11.90 3.39 -13.00
N ILE A 78 -11.25 2.55 -12.20
CA ILE A 78 -11.62 1.13 -12.12
C ILE A 78 -13.04 0.96 -11.59
N TYR A 79 -13.38 1.72 -10.54
CA TYR A 79 -14.74 1.83 -10.02
C TYR A 79 -15.31 3.21 -10.31
N THR A 80 -16.56 3.27 -10.73
CA THR A 80 -17.25 4.52 -11.01
C THR A 80 -17.70 5.22 -9.74
N GLN A 81 -17.92 6.54 -9.80
CA GLN A 81 -18.46 7.29 -8.66
C GLN A 81 -19.84 6.77 -8.20
N GLU A 82 -20.65 6.26 -9.12
CA GLU A 82 -21.97 5.70 -8.82
C GLU A 82 -21.84 4.42 -8.00
N GLU A 83 -20.95 3.50 -8.39
CA GLU A 83 -20.66 2.27 -7.62
C GLU A 83 -20.18 2.57 -6.20
N LEU A 84 -19.34 3.60 -6.04
CA LEU A 84 -18.86 4.06 -4.74
C LEU A 84 -19.99 4.64 -3.88
N LYS A 85 -20.88 5.45 -4.47
CA LYS A 85 -22.03 6.05 -3.77
C LYS A 85 -23.06 5.00 -3.35
N GLU A 86 -23.30 4.00 -4.20
CA GLU A 86 -24.25 2.91 -3.94
C GLU A 86 -23.70 1.86 -2.96
N LYS A 87 -22.42 1.93 -2.59
CA LYS A 87 -21.72 0.93 -1.77
C LYS A 87 -21.88 -0.49 -2.34
N SER A 88 -21.86 -0.61 -3.66
CA SER A 88 -22.02 -1.90 -4.35
C SER A 88 -20.76 -2.76 -4.29
N ILE A 89 -19.63 -2.17 -3.91
CA ILE A 89 -18.32 -2.83 -3.80
C ILE A 89 -18.22 -3.53 -2.44
N LYS A 90 -18.00 -4.83 -2.46
CA LYS A 90 -17.78 -5.65 -1.26
C LYS A 90 -16.30 -5.88 -1.03
N THR A 91 -15.86 -5.88 0.24
CA THR A 91 -14.48 -6.20 0.61
C THR A 91 -14.41 -7.55 1.32
N ASN A 92 -13.28 -8.23 1.19
CA ASN A 92 -13.02 -9.49 1.89
C ASN A 92 -12.45 -9.31 3.32
N LEU A 93 -12.54 -8.10 3.88
CA LEU A 93 -12.07 -7.80 5.23
C LEU A 93 -12.92 -8.45 6.32
N GLN A 94 -14.21 -8.63 6.07
CA GLN A 94 -15.10 -9.36 6.97
C GLN A 94 -14.81 -10.86 6.88
N LYS A 95 -13.81 -11.30 7.63
CA LYS A 95 -13.46 -12.71 7.78
C LYS A 95 -14.26 -13.32 8.93
N SER A 96 -14.67 -14.57 8.77
CA SER A 96 -15.23 -15.35 9.86
C SER A 96 -14.22 -15.50 11.00
N HIS A 97 -14.70 -15.80 12.21
CA HIS A 97 -13.84 -15.98 13.39
C HIS A 97 -12.74 -17.03 13.17
N TRP A 98 -13.06 -18.12 12.46
CA TRP A 98 -12.10 -19.19 12.14
C TRP A 98 -11.02 -18.76 11.15
N GLU A 99 -11.40 -18.02 10.10
CA GLU A 99 -10.43 -17.44 9.16
C GLU A 99 -9.53 -16.42 9.84
N ASN A 100 -10.04 -15.71 10.85
CA ASN A 100 -9.23 -14.81 11.66
C ASN A 100 -8.19 -15.55 12.49
N ILE A 101 -8.57 -16.67 13.14
CA ILE A 101 -7.65 -17.52 13.91
C ILE A 101 -6.57 -18.11 13.00
N LEU A 102 -6.97 -18.76 11.90
CA LEU A 102 -6.01 -19.33 10.95
C LEU A 102 -5.08 -18.27 10.36
N GLY A 103 -5.62 -17.09 10.04
CA GLY A 103 -4.82 -15.96 9.59
C GLY A 103 -3.81 -15.45 10.63
N ILE A 104 -4.13 -15.48 11.94
CA ILE A 104 -3.16 -15.14 13.01
C ILE A 104 -2.02 -16.14 13.02
N ILE A 105 -2.34 -17.44 12.90
CA ILE A 105 -1.33 -18.50 12.92
C ILE A 105 -0.40 -18.37 11.71
N PHE A 106 -0.94 -18.25 10.50
CA PHE A 106 -0.13 -18.08 9.29
C PHE A 106 0.70 -16.80 9.34
N GLN A 107 0.14 -15.70 9.84
CA GLN A 107 0.87 -14.45 10.07
C GLN A 107 2.04 -14.60 11.05
N TYR A 108 1.84 -15.29 12.17
CA TYR A 108 2.89 -15.50 13.18
C TYR A 108 4.10 -16.20 12.58
N PHE A 109 3.87 -17.15 11.67
CA PHE A 109 4.93 -17.85 10.94
C PHE A 109 5.42 -17.10 9.69
N GLY A 110 4.96 -15.87 9.44
CA GLY A 110 5.32 -15.07 8.26
C GLY A 110 4.82 -15.65 6.94
N LEU A 111 3.79 -16.50 6.98
CA LEU A 111 3.26 -17.22 5.81
C LEU A 111 2.16 -16.46 5.06
N GLN A 112 1.64 -15.39 5.65
CA GLN A 112 0.63 -14.54 5.03
C GLN A 112 0.93 -13.08 5.36
N TYR A 113 0.92 -12.20 4.36
CA TYR A 113 1.06 -10.74 4.51
C TYR A 113 -0.29 -10.04 4.31
N PRO A 114 -0.42 -8.74 4.62
CA PRO A 114 -1.66 -7.99 4.37
C PRO A 114 -2.13 -8.13 2.93
N SER A 115 -3.40 -8.48 2.77
CA SER A 115 -4.07 -8.51 1.49
C SER A 115 -5.53 -8.11 1.64
N ILE A 116 -6.08 -7.55 0.56
CA ILE A 116 -7.47 -7.14 0.48
C ILE A 116 -7.97 -7.31 -0.94
N ALA A 117 -9.21 -7.72 -1.10
CA ALA A 117 -9.89 -7.83 -2.38
C ALA A 117 -11.22 -7.08 -2.33
N PHE A 118 -11.54 -6.47 -3.47
CA PHE A 118 -12.72 -5.67 -3.73
C PHE A 118 -13.49 -6.34 -4.85
N SER A 119 -14.77 -6.60 -4.64
CA SER A 119 -15.64 -7.25 -5.61
C SER A 119 -16.78 -6.31 -5.98
N GLY A 120 -16.75 -5.82 -7.23
CA GLY A 120 -17.82 -5.06 -7.88
C GLY A 120 -18.06 -5.61 -9.29
N LYS A 121 -18.23 -4.74 -10.30
CA LYS A 121 -18.22 -5.16 -11.71
C LYS A 121 -16.89 -5.79 -12.11
N VAL A 122 -15.81 -5.23 -11.59
CA VAL A 122 -14.43 -5.72 -11.68
C VAL A 122 -13.99 -6.17 -10.29
N THR A 123 -13.18 -7.22 -10.22
CA THR A 123 -12.54 -7.62 -8.96
C THR A 123 -11.12 -7.07 -8.91
N VAL A 124 -10.78 -6.34 -7.85
CA VAL A 124 -9.41 -5.83 -7.63
C VAL A 124 -8.87 -6.42 -6.34
N GLY A 125 -7.73 -7.09 -6.41
CA GLY A 125 -7.00 -7.61 -5.26
C GLY A 125 -5.67 -6.89 -5.08
N TYR A 126 -5.31 -6.59 -3.84
CA TYR A 126 -3.99 -6.16 -3.44
C TYR A 126 -3.39 -7.21 -2.50
N GLN A 127 -2.18 -7.65 -2.81
CA GLN A 127 -1.40 -8.53 -1.98
C GLN A 127 -0.04 -7.89 -1.74
N SER A 128 0.41 -7.92 -0.48
CA SER A 128 1.76 -7.44 -0.15
C SER A 128 2.72 -8.60 0.07
N THR A 129 4.01 -8.33 -0.15
CA THR A 129 5.12 -9.11 0.36
C THR A 129 6.10 -8.16 1.04
N ILE A 130 6.50 -8.48 2.28
CA ILE A 130 7.38 -7.63 3.07
C ILE A 130 8.75 -8.28 3.22
N SER A 131 9.81 -7.50 3.04
CA SER A 131 11.19 -7.90 3.28
C SER A 131 11.92 -6.76 3.98
N GLY A 132 12.09 -6.87 5.30
CA GLY A 132 12.65 -5.82 6.14
C GLY A 132 11.86 -4.51 6.00
N ASN A 133 12.53 -3.49 5.48
CA ASN A 133 11.98 -2.15 5.30
C ASN A 133 11.32 -1.93 3.94
N SER A 134 11.24 -2.97 3.10
CA SER A 134 10.62 -2.90 1.78
C SER A 134 9.34 -3.72 1.72
N VAL A 135 8.36 -3.22 0.96
CA VAL A 135 7.13 -3.90 0.62
C VAL A 135 6.95 -3.85 -0.90
N ARG A 136 6.64 -5.00 -1.48
CA ARG A 136 6.09 -5.09 -2.83
C ARG A 136 4.59 -5.29 -2.73
N ILE A 137 3.82 -4.44 -3.38
CA ILE A 137 2.38 -4.56 -3.49
C ILE A 137 2.05 -5.02 -4.90
N THR A 138 1.46 -6.20 -4.99
CA THR A 138 0.93 -6.76 -6.24
C THR A 138 -0.55 -6.46 -6.29
N ARG A 139 -0.98 -5.77 -7.34
CA ARG A 139 -2.39 -5.55 -7.65
C ARG A 139 -2.80 -6.46 -8.80
N THR A 140 -3.90 -7.16 -8.61
CA THR A 140 -4.56 -7.97 -9.64
C THR A 140 -5.93 -7.38 -9.95
N ILE A 141 -6.21 -7.10 -11.21
CA ILE A 141 -7.52 -6.68 -11.71
C ILE A 141 -8.07 -7.84 -12.54
N ILE A 142 -9.24 -8.34 -12.16
CA ILE A 142 -9.95 -9.42 -12.86
C ILE A 142 -11.25 -8.83 -13.39
N ASP A 143 -11.34 -8.72 -14.71
CA ASP A 143 -12.53 -8.24 -15.40
C ASP A 143 -13.23 -9.42 -16.10
N PRO A 144 -14.57 -9.59 -15.93
CA PRO A 144 -15.32 -10.61 -16.67
C PRO A 144 -15.19 -10.47 -18.20
N LEU A 145 -14.94 -9.26 -18.71
CA LEU A 145 -14.67 -8.97 -20.11
C LEU A 145 -13.19 -8.57 -20.30
N PRO A 146 -12.57 -8.87 -21.45
CA PRO A 146 -11.19 -8.45 -21.70
C PRO A 146 -11.07 -6.93 -21.57
N LEU A 147 -10.17 -6.47 -20.68
CA LEU A 147 -9.91 -5.06 -20.50
C LEU A 147 -9.32 -4.48 -21.78
N ASN A 148 -10.01 -3.51 -22.38
CA ASN A 148 -9.48 -2.73 -23.49
C ASN A 148 -8.56 -1.61 -22.97
N ALA A 149 -7.54 -2.00 -22.20
CA ALA A 149 -6.59 -1.12 -21.57
C ALA A 149 -5.23 -1.20 -22.28
N SER A 150 -4.64 -0.04 -22.54
CA SER A 150 -3.25 0.11 -22.98
C SER A 150 -2.29 0.23 -21.79
N SER A 151 -2.76 0.77 -20.67
CA SER A 151 -2.04 0.85 -19.40
C SER A 151 -3.01 0.94 -18.23
N SER A 152 -2.49 0.78 -17.01
CA SER A 152 -3.24 1.02 -15.78
C SER A 152 -2.34 1.65 -14.73
N ALA A 153 -2.91 2.54 -13.92
CA ALA A 153 -2.21 3.18 -12.82
C ALA A 153 -2.62 2.61 -11.49
N MET A 154 -1.65 2.23 -10.66
CA MET A 154 -1.82 2.06 -9.23
C MET A 154 -1.50 3.39 -8.55
N THR A 155 -2.33 3.79 -7.59
CA THR A 155 -2.23 5.11 -6.95
C THR A 155 -1.88 5.00 -5.48
N VAL A 156 -1.05 5.95 -5.01
CA VAL A 156 -0.71 6.15 -3.60
C VAL A 156 -1.19 7.55 -3.22
N ALA A 157 -2.10 7.62 -2.26
CA ALA A 157 -2.53 8.89 -1.69
C ALA A 157 -1.42 9.48 -0.80
N TYR A 158 -1.24 10.79 -0.91
CA TYR A 158 -0.33 11.58 -0.08
C TYR A 158 -1.06 12.79 0.53
N PHE A 159 -0.40 13.48 1.45
CA PHE A 159 -0.95 14.63 2.16
C PHE A 159 -0.36 15.94 1.64
N SER A 160 -1.12 17.03 1.72
CA SER A 160 -0.65 18.35 1.23
C SER A 160 0.63 18.85 1.92
N GLY A 161 0.92 18.39 3.13
CA GLY A 161 2.16 18.71 3.85
C GLY A 161 3.37 17.85 3.48
N ASP A 162 3.19 16.87 2.58
CA ASP A 162 4.28 15.98 2.17
C ASP A 162 5.20 16.66 1.15
N TYR A 163 6.48 16.37 1.27
CA TYR A 163 7.52 16.75 0.33
C TYR A 163 7.71 15.59 -0.62
N ILE A 164 7.34 15.78 -1.88
CA ILE A 164 7.48 14.75 -2.92
C ILE A 164 8.54 15.18 -3.91
N PHE A 165 9.65 14.47 -3.98
CA PHE A 165 10.79 14.84 -4.81
C PHE A 165 11.49 13.62 -5.41
N ASP A 166 12.24 13.82 -6.49
CA ASP A 166 12.99 12.75 -7.18
C ASP A 166 14.44 12.65 -6.68
N SER A 167 15.22 11.71 -7.24
CA SER A 167 16.64 11.58 -6.88
C SER A 167 17.52 12.75 -7.32
N TYR A 168 16.99 13.73 -8.06
CA TYR A 168 17.67 14.96 -8.48
C TYR A 168 17.30 16.16 -7.60
N GLY A 169 16.44 15.97 -6.61
CA GLY A 169 15.99 17.01 -5.69
C GLY A 169 14.91 17.92 -6.28
N ASN A 170 14.30 17.57 -7.42
CA ASN A 170 13.18 18.34 -7.95
C ASN A 170 11.94 18.08 -7.11
N LEU A 171 11.34 19.13 -6.57
CA LEU A 171 10.18 19.06 -5.68
C LEU A 171 8.88 19.29 -6.43
N TYR A 172 7.99 18.31 -6.33
CA TYR A 172 6.73 18.23 -7.04
C TYR A 172 5.52 18.72 -6.22
N THR A 173 5.65 18.89 -4.91
CA THR A 173 4.61 19.48 -4.06
C THR A 173 4.89 20.95 -3.77
N TYR A 174 3.83 21.71 -3.46
CA TYR A 174 4.01 23.11 -3.08
C TYR A 174 4.51 23.20 -1.64
N GLN A 175 5.59 23.95 -1.44
CA GLN A 175 6.15 24.26 -0.13
C GLN A 175 6.56 25.73 -0.12
N THR A 176 6.43 26.41 1.01
CA THR A 176 6.87 27.80 1.14
C THR A 176 8.41 27.88 1.14
N PRO A 177 9.02 29.02 0.80
CA PRO A 177 10.48 29.19 0.92
C PRO A 177 11.00 28.86 2.33
N GLU A 178 10.25 29.21 3.37
CA GLU A 178 10.58 28.92 4.77
C GLU A 178 10.57 27.42 5.05
N ASP A 179 9.58 26.70 4.53
CA ASP A 179 9.46 25.24 4.61
C ASP A 179 10.66 24.56 3.94
N LEU A 180 11.06 25.02 2.76
CA LEU A 180 12.23 24.51 2.03
C LEU A 180 13.54 24.75 2.79
N GLU A 181 13.71 25.92 3.40
CA GLU A 181 14.89 26.23 4.19
C GLU A 181 14.96 25.35 5.45
N LEU A 182 13.83 25.15 6.13
CA LEU A 182 13.74 24.27 7.29
C LEU A 182 14.05 22.82 6.90
N PHE A 183 13.44 22.33 5.82
CA PHE A 183 13.70 20.99 5.29
C PHE A 183 15.19 20.79 5.00
N SER A 184 15.82 21.77 4.33
CA SER A 184 17.25 21.71 4.00
C SER A 184 18.14 21.71 5.25
N LYS A 185 17.77 22.44 6.30
CA LYS A 185 18.50 22.41 7.58
C LYS A 185 18.39 21.07 8.29
N ILE A 186 17.21 20.46 8.31
CA ILE A 186 16.97 19.20 9.03
C ILE A 186 17.60 18.02 8.29
N TYR A 187 17.40 17.95 6.97
CA TYR A 187 17.75 16.77 6.19
C TYR A 187 19.00 16.94 5.32
N GLN A 188 19.60 18.14 5.30
CA GLN A 188 20.79 18.47 4.51
C GLN A 188 20.62 18.28 3.00
N VAL A 189 19.37 18.26 2.50
CA VAL A 189 19.04 18.14 1.08
C VAL A 189 18.48 19.48 0.58
N ARG A 190 18.92 19.91 -0.61
CA ARG A 190 18.39 21.10 -1.27
C ARG A 190 17.34 20.69 -2.30
N LEU A 191 16.12 21.19 -2.12
CA LEU A 191 15.02 20.92 -3.03
C LEU A 191 14.81 22.07 -4.01
N GLN A 192 14.60 21.74 -5.28
CA GLN A 192 14.35 22.68 -6.35
C GLN A 192 12.86 22.64 -6.72
N PRO A 193 12.08 23.69 -6.42
CA PRO A 193 10.64 23.66 -6.67
C PRO A 193 10.36 23.61 -8.17
N THR A 194 9.64 22.58 -8.61
CA THR A 194 9.19 22.42 -9.99
C THR A 194 7.71 22.79 -10.09
N ILE A 195 7.43 24.09 -10.09
CA ILE A 195 6.05 24.61 -10.08
C ILE A 195 5.66 25.01 -11.50
N ASN A 196 4.62 24.38 -12.07
CA ASN A 196 3.73 24.97 -13.10
C ASN A 196 2.54 24.07 -13.48
N GLU A 197 2.62 22.75 -13.28
CA GLU A 197 1.58 21.81 -13.72
C GLU A 197 0.92 21.07 -12.55
N LEU A 198 -0.40 20.89 -12.61
CA LEU A 198 -1.17 20.13 -11.60
C LEU A 198 -0.93 18.62 -11.71
N ARG A 199 -0.73 18.11 -12.92
CA ARG A 199 -0.36 16.72 -13.17
C ARG A 199 0.80 16.65 -14.14
N ARG A 200 1.89 15.99 -13.75
CA ARG A 200 3.10 15.88 -14.59
C ARG A 200 3.81 14.54 -14.40
N PRO A 201 4.59 14.08 -15.39
CA PRO A 201 5.46 12.93 -15.18
C PRO A 201 6.62 13.33 -14.26
N ILE A 202 7.11 12.35 -13.51
CA ILE A 202 8.40 12.41 -12.82
C ILE A 202 9.43 11.80 -13.76
N ASP A 203 10.47 12.55 -14.08
CA ASP A 203 11.48 12.15 -15.08
C ASP A 203 12.45 11.06 -14.57
N ASP A 204 12.40 10.79 -13.28
CA ASP A 204 13.16 9.76 -12.60
C ASP A 204 12.32 8.50 -12.32
N SER A 205 13.00 7.37 -12.17
CA SER A 205 12.42 6.09 -11.75
C SER A 205 12.18 5.99 -10.25
N ILE A 206 12.64 6.97 -9.47
CA ILE A 206 12.53 6.98 -8.01
C ILE A 206 11.84 8.28 -7.58
N VAL A 207 10.92 8.14 -6.63
CA VAL A 207 10.33 9.28 -5.93
C VAL A 207 10.35 9.03 -4.44
N TYR A 208 10.57 10.10 -3.68
CA TYR A 208 10.56 10.13 -2.24
C TYR A 208 9.35 10.92 -1.76
N ILE A 209 8.64 10.40 -0.77
CA ILE A 209 7.59 11.08 -0.03
C ILE A 209 8.11 11.25 1.40
N VAL A 210 8.21 12.48 1.86
CA VAL A 210 8.69 12.80 3.19
C VAL A 210 7.68 13.68 3.89
N ASN A 211 7.25 13.23 5.07
CA ASN A 211 6.37 13.99 5.93
C ASN A 211 7.14 14.40 7.20
N PRO A 212 7.44 15.70 7.38
CA PRO A 212 8.23 16.16 8.52
C PRO A 212 7.57 15.88 9.88
N GLU A 213 6.24 15.81 9.96
CA GLU A 213 5.53 15.55 11.21
C GLU A 213 5.68 14.09 11.68
N THR A 214 5.83 13.15 10.75
CA THR A 214 5.92 11.71 11.07
C THR A 214 7.34 11.17 11.03
N SER A 215 8.29 11.93 10.45
CA SER A 215 9.63 11.43 10.11
C SER A 215 9.62 10.17 9.24
N ALA A 216 8.52 9.97 8.50
CA ALA A 216 8.40 8.88 7.54
C ALA A 216 9.08 9.28 6.22
N PHE A 217 9.98 8.42 5.76
CA PHE A 217 10.64 8.55 4.47
C PHE A 217 10.23 7.37 3.60
N ILE A 218 9.33 7.61 2.66
CA ILE A 218 8.80 6.57 1.79
C ILE A 218 9.45 6.75 0.43
N LYS A 219 10.23 5.76 -0.01
CA LYS A 219 10.76 5.66 -1.37
C LYS A 219 9.84 4.79 -2.19
N ILE A 220 9.43 5.25 -3.36
CA ILE A 220 8.71 4.47 -4.36
C ILE A 220 9.60 4.36 -5.60
N ALA A 221 9.77 3.15 -6.09
CA ALA A 221 10.61 2.86 -7.25
C ALA A 221 9.78 2.24 -8.38
N ALA A 222 9.88 2.82 -9.57
CA ALA A 222 9.32 2.28 -10.80
C ALA A 222 10.26 1.25 -11.42
N THR A 223 9.68 0.18 -11.95
CA THR A 223 10.38 -0.76 -12.83
C THR A 223 10.52 -0.20 -14.25
N ALA A 224 11.27 -0.87 -15.12
CA ALA A 224 11.54 -0.41 -16.49
C ALA A 224 10.29 -0.23 -17.37
N ASN A 225 9.18 -0.86 -17.02
CA ASN A 225 7.89 -0.78 -17.72
C ASN A 225 6.89 0.17 -17.04
N GLN A 226 7.33 0.91 -16.02
CA GLN A 226 6.49 1.81 -15.23
C GLN A 226 6.88 3.27 -15.43
N LYS A 227 5.89 4.14 -15.25
CA LYS A 227 6.07 5.59 -15.22
C LYS A 227 5.40 6.15 -13.98
N ILE A 228 6.10 7.06 -13.29
CA ILE A 228 5.57 7.73 -12.12
C ILE A 228 5.03 9.10 -12.55
N TRP A 229 3.83 9.40 -12.11
CA TRP A 229 3.19 10.70 -12.28
C TRP A 229 2.81 11.26 -10.92
N ILE A 230 2.86 12.58 -10.81
CA ILE A 230 2.30 13.30 -9.68
C ILE A 230 1.02 13.97 -10.13
N ASN A 231 -0.05 13.83 -9.35
CA ASN A 231 -1.32 14.53 -9.51
C ASN A 231 -1.61 15.31 -8.23
N ARG A 232 -1.37 16.62 -8.29
CA ARG A 232 -1.51 17.56 -7.18
C ARG A 232 -2.93 17.99 -6.91
N ASP A 233 -3.81 17.89 -7.90
CA ASP A 233 -5.22 18.22 -7.72
C ASP A 233 -5.92 17.16 -6.85
N ALA A 234 -5.57 15.89 -7.08
CA ALA A 234 -6.12 14.76 -6.34
C ALA A 234 -5.27 14.28 -5.14
N ASN A 235 -4.09 14.87 -4.91
CA ASN A 235 -3.07 14.37 -3.97
C ASN A 235 -2.73 12.87 -4.17
N LEU A 236 -2.48 12.49 -5.42
CA LEU A 236 -2.13 11.12 -5.81
C LEU A 236 -0.77 11.05 -6.48
N LEU A 237 0.05 10.10 -6.05
CA LEU A 237 1.16 9.60 -6.84
C LEU A 237 0.65 8.41 -7.67
N GLU A 238 0.82 8.45 -8.97
CA GLU A 238 0.26 7.47 -9.90
C GLU A 238 1.40 6.69 -10.55
N VAL A 239 1.44 5.37 -10.37
CA VAL A 239 2.41 4.48 -11.03
C VAL A 239 1.69 3.78 -12.17
N GLU A 240 1.87 4.32 -13.38
CA GLU A 240 1.31 3.79 -14.63
C GLU A 240 2.19 2.64 -15.14
N GLU A 241 1.58 1.50 -15.43
CA GLU A 241 2.23 0.32 -16.02
C GLU A 241 1.49 -0.13 -17.29
N ASN A 242 2.23 -0.55 -18.31
CA ASN A 242 1.64 -0.99 -19.58
C ASN A 242 0.82 -2.27 -19.39
N ALA A 243 -0.37 -2.30 -20.02
CA ALA A 243 -1.27 -3.44 -19.96
C ALA A 243 -0.95 -4.49 -21.04
N VAL A 244 -1.08 -5.76 -20.67
CA VAL A 244 -0.98 -6.87 -21.62
C VAL A 244 -2.31 -7.00 -22.35
N LEU A 245 -2.28 -6.72 -23.65
CA LEU A 245 -3.43 -6.75 -24.55
C LEU A 245 -4.21 -8.07 -24.48
N GLY A 246 -5.54 -7.97 -24.34
CA GLY A 246 -6.46 -9.12 -24.41
C GLY A 246 -6.47 -10.02 -23.19
N SER A 247 -5.76 -9.68 -22.11
CA SER A 247 -5.83 -10.41 -20.85
C SER A 247 -7.11 -10.09 -20.08
N LYS A 248 -7.68 -11.10 -19.43
CA LYS A 248 -8.75 -10.93 -18.42
C LYS A 248 -8.21 -10.57 -17.05
N ASP A 249 -6.94 -10.92 -16.82
CA ASP A 249 -6.24 -10.70 -15.56
C ASP A 249 -5.10 -9.72 -15.83
N TYR A 250 -5.14 -8.57 -15.17
CA TYR A 250 -4.07 -7.60 -15.21
C TYR A 250 -3.34 -7.58 -13.88
N VAL A 251 -2.02 -7.80 -13.91
CA VAL A 251 -1.17 -7.80 -12.73
C VAL A 251 -0.19 -6.63 -12.86
N SER A 252 -0.08 -5.85 -11.79
CA SER A 252 0.86 -4.73 -11.67
C SER A 252 1.50 -4.73 -10.30
N HIS A 253 2.68 -4.13 -10.19
CA HIS A 253 3.46 -4.12 -8.96
C HIS A 253 3.77 -2.70 -8.50
N LEU A 254 3.98 -2.51 -7.21
CA LEU A 254 4.44 -1.26 -6.64
C LEU A 254 5.47 -1.58 -5.56
N ASP A 255 6.70 -1.12 -5.78
CA ASP A 255 7.81 -1.33 -4.86
C ASP A 255 7.98 -0.09 -3.98
N ILE A 256 7.86 -0.29 -2.67
CA ILE A 256 7.96 0.76 -1.66
C ILE A 256 9.02 0.38 -0.63
N THR A 257 9.87 1.33 -0.24
CA THR A 257 10.84 1.17 0.84
C THR A 257 10.65 2.29 1.86
N VAL A 258 10.52 1.94 3.14
CA VAL A 258 10.46 2.89 4.25
C VAL A 258 11.87 3.07 4.81
N LEU A 259 12.46 4.23 4.60
CA LEU A 259 13.83 4.51 5.00
C LEU A 259 13.88 4.96 6.46
N GLU A 260 14.92 4.53 7.19
CA GLU A 260 15.15 4.91 8.59
C GLU A 260 15.78 6.30 8.74
N GLY A 261 16.19 6.92 7.62
CA GLY A 261 16.74 8.27 7.56
C GLY A 261 17.13 8.65 6.12
N MET A 262 17.19 9.95 5.84
CA MET A 262 17.51 10.47 4.51
C MET A 262 19.01 10.36 4.16
N GLU A 263 19.89 10.49 5.17
CA GLU A 263 21.34 10.65 5.02
C GLU A 263 22.04 9.52 4.25
N LYS A 264 21.58 8.27 4.38
CA LYS A 264 22.14 7.11 3.65
C LYS A 264 21.53 6.84 2.28
N SER A 265 20.45 7.55 1.94
CA SER A 265 19.54 7.17 0.84
C SER A 265 19.58 8.13 -0.34
N VAL A 266 20.25 9.27 -0.14
CA VAL A 266 20.34 10.41 -1.06
C VAL A 266 21.81 10.87 -1.16
N GLU A 267 22.77 9.94 -1.07
CA GLU A 267 24.22 10.21 -1.01
C GLU A 267 24.82 10.91 -2.27
N SER A 268 23.98 11.44 -3.17
CA SER A 268 24.39 12.10 -4.41
C SER A 268 23.65 13.40 -4.73
N LEU A 269 22.94 14.04 -3.77
CA LEU A 269 22.30 15.35 -3.94
C LEU A 269 23.03 16.51 -3.27
#